data_AF-G7Z680-F1
#
_entry.id   AF-G7Z680-F1
#
_cell.length_a   1.000
_cell.length_b   1.000
_cell.length_c   1.000
_cell.angle_alpha   90.00
_cell.angle_beta   90.00
_cell.angle_gamma   90.00
#
_symmetry.space_group_name_H-M   'P 1'
#
loop_
_entity.id
_entity.type
_entity.pdbx_description
1 polymer ?
#
loop_
_entity_poly.entity_id
_entity_poly.type
_entity_poly.pdbx_seq_one_letter_code
_entity_poly.pdbx_strand_id
1 'polypeptide(L)'
;MGNPLVVPNLPTHKLPKETFGSRMKRFLARLNLGSQSAETRLRWKLYDTIQATMASLSPAVTLVAEKRAPAKQKKLSVPVVVVRHPYHLRHVFEMLPSIPDALAPERHFIELLMTRALKRYGEQMALMKGSAFSFEHEAREYFFAGFKLEKQIKKVNSPDERFAALQAIHTNYFHGRNYYYFALLRREKLAPDNKLFMLFARAVYFMARIDWNGELLEKPNPRALPSRDDMLFFVERDKSVVTRYRTDQDFQRQVKAVLEAFPAS
;
A
#
# COMPACT_ATOMS: atom_id res chain seq x y z
N MET A 1 -19.69 12.35 -1.80
CA MET A 1 -19.01 11.09 -1.40
C MET A 1 -19.39 10.00 -2.40
N GLY A 2 -18.42 9.25 -2.93
CA GLY A 2 -18.63 8.34 -4.06
C GLY A 2 -19.33 7.03 -3.70
N ASN A 3 -19.82 6.34 -4.74
CA ASN A 3 -20.45 5.01 -4.63
C ASN A 3 -19.49 4.00 -3.98
N PRO A 4 -20.00 3.06 -3.17
CA PRO A 4 -19.18 1.98 -2.63
C PRO A 4 -18.41 1.21 -3.70
N LEU A 5 -17.19 0.83 -3.37
CA LEU A 5 -16.32 0.00 -4.18
C LEU A 5 -16.71 -1.47 -4.04
N VAL A 6 -17.67 -1.88 -4.86
CA VAL A 6 -18.14 -3.27 -4.92
C VAL A 6 -17.48 -4.00 -6.06
N VAL A 7 -16.80 -5.11 -5.74
CA VAL A 7 -16.15 -5.98 -6.73
C VAL A 7 -17.07 -7.17 -7.03
N PRO A 8 -17.62 -7.27 -8.26
CA PRO A 8 -18.42 -8.44 -8.64
C PRO A 8 -17.52 -9.68 -8.76
N ASN A 9 -18.11 -10.86 -8.55
CA ASN A 9 -17.48 -12.17 -8.80
C ASN A 9 -16.11 -12.34 -8.10
N LEU A 10 -16.05 -12.08 -6.79
CA LEU A 10 -14.82 -12.28 -5.99
C LEU A 10 -14.21 -13.67 -6.24
N PRO A 11 -12.86 -13.80 -6.27
CA PRO A 11 -12.16 -15.02 -6.69
C PRO A 11 -12.17 -16.11 -5.61
N THR A 12 -13.34 -16.50 -5.12
CA THR A 12 -13.53 -17.48 -4.03
C THR A 12 -12.88 -18.84 -4.31
N HIS A 13 -12.78 -19.26 -5.58
CA HIS A 13 -12.13 -20.50 -5.99
C HIS A 13 -10.61 -20.53 -5.78
N LYS A 14 -9.94 -19.37 -5.73
CA LYS A 14 -8.49 -19.26 -5.50
C LYS A 14 -8.13 -19.03 -4.03
N LEU A 15 -9.12 -19.07 -3.14
CA LEU A 15 -8.93 -18.78 -1.72
C LEU A 15 -7.96 -19.82 -1.12
N PRO A 16 -6.84 -19.39 -0.50
CA PRO A 16 -5.98 -20.29 0.25
C PRO A 16 -6.79 -20.96 1.37
N LYS A 17 -6.72 -22.30 1.44
CA LYS A 17 -7.51 -23.08 2.39
C LYS A 17 -6.73 -23.28 3.68
N GLU A 18 -7.27 -22.78 4.79
CA GLU A 18 -6.72 -23.08 6.11
C GLU A 18 -6.90 -24.58 6.44
N THR A 19 -5.80 -25.27 6.77
CA THR A 19 -5.80 -26.69 7.13
C THR A 19 -6.47 -26.94 8.48
N PHE A 20 -7.04 -28.14 8.68
CA PHE A 20 -7.67 -28.51 9.95
C PHE A 20 -6.71 -28.38 11.14
N GLY A 21 -5.45 -28.82 10.97
CA GLY A 21 -4.42 -28.66 11.98
C GLY A 21 -4.13 -27.19 12.34
N SER A 22 -4.15 -26.27 11.37
CA SER A 22 -4.03 -24.83 11.63
C SER A 22 -5.19 -24.31 12.48
N ARG A 23 -6.43 -24.71 12.16
CA ARG A 23 -7.62 -24.33 12.92
C ARG A 23 -7.57 -24.83 14.36
N MET A 24 -7.10 -26.06 14.56
CA MET A 24 -6.95 -26.66 15.89
C MET A 24 -5.87 -25.94 16.71
N LYS A 25 -4.69 -25.66 16.11
CA LYS A 25 -3.64 -24.84 16.75
C LYS A 25 -4.16 -23.45 17.11
N ARG A 26 -4.98 -22.85 16.25
CA ARG A 26 -5.60 -21.54 16.51
C ARG A 26 -6.59 -21.58 17.67
N PHE A 27 -7.34 -22.67 17.80
CA PHE A 27 -8.23 -22.89 18.92
C PHE A 27 -7.45 -23.05 20.24
N LEU A 28 -6.42 -23.90 20.27
CA LEU A 28 -5.56 -24.08 21.44
C LEU A 28 -4.85 -22.78 21.86
N ALA A 29 -4.35 -22.01 20.88
CA ALA A 29 -3.71 -20.71 21.14
C ALA A 29 -4.68 -19.71 21.79
N ARG A 30 -5.98 -19.76 21.48
CA ARG A 30 -7.00 -18.90 22.14
C ARG A 30 -7.24 -19.27 23.60
N LEU A 31 -6.91 -20.50 23.99
CA LEU A 31 -6.95 -20.99 25.37
C LEU A 31 -5.62 -20.77 26.11
N ASN A 32 -4.67 -20.03 25.49
CA ASN A 32 -3.28 -19.90 25.96
C ASN A 32 -2.54 -21.24 26.10
N LEU A 33 -3.00 -22.27 25.39
CA LEU A 33 -2.39 -23.59 25.38
C LEU A 33 -1.46 -23.70 24.15
N GLY A 34 -0.15 -23.60 24.40
CA GLY A 34 0.91 -23.85 23.41
C GLY A 34 1.57 -22.59 22.85
N SER A 35 2.87 -22.70 22.56
CA SER A 35 3.63 -21.67 21.83
C SER A 35 3.34 -21.77 20.33
N GLN A 36 3.31 -20.62 19.66
CA GLN A 36 3.08 -20.54 18.20
C GLN A 36 4.20 -19.72 17.58
N SER A 37 4.73 -20.20 16.45
CA SER A 37 5.73 -19.44 15.70
C SER A 37 5.15 -18.12 15.20
N ALA A 38 6.02 -17.11 15.01
CA ALA A 38 5.63 -15.83 14.43
C ALA A 38 4.97 -16.00 13.05
N GLU A 39 5.48 -16.93 12.23
CA GLU A 39 4.92 -17.26 10.92
C GLU A 39 3.49 -17.81 11.01
N THR A 40 3.21 -18.71 11.98
CA THR A 40 1.86 -19.27 12.17
C THR A 40 0.86 -18.18 12.53
N ARG A 41 1.26 -17.25 13.43
CA ARG A 41 0.44 -16.09 13.81
C ARG A 41 0.20 -15.16 12.62
N LEU A 42 1.23 -14.92 11.82
CA LEU A 42 1.12 -14.12 10.59
C LEU A 42 0.17 -14.76 9.59
N ARG A 43 0.28 -16.08 9.36
CA ARG A 43 -0.64 -16.82 8.47
C ARG A 43 -2.09 -16.69 8.92
N TRP A 44 -2.39 -16.81 10.22
CA TRP A 44 -3.75 -16.58 10.74
C TRP A 44 -4.23 -15.14 10.52
N LYS A 45 -3.35 -14.15 10.74
CA LYS A 45 -3.65 -12.75 10.45
C LYS A 45 -3.95 -12.54 8.97
N LEU A 46 -3.21 -13.19 8.06
CA LEU A 46 -3.46 -13.12 6.62
C LEU A 46 -4.81 -13.73 6.25
N TYR A 47 -5.18 -14.88 6.81
CA TYR A 47 -6.51 -15.45 6.59
C TYR A 47 -7.61 -14.49 7.04
N ASP A 48 -7.47 -13.88 8.21
CA ASP A 48 -8.43 -12.89 8.72
C ASP A 48 -8.51 -11.65 7.84
N THR A 49 -7.36 -11.11 7.41
CA THR A 49 -7.27 -9.99 6.47
C THR A 49 -7.97 -10.31 5.16
N ILE A 50 -7.74 -11.50 4.60
CA ILE A 50 -8.37 -11.96 3.36
C ILE A 50 -9.89 -11.99 3.52
N GLN A 51 -10.39 -12.62 4.59
CA GLN A 51 -11.83 -12.72 4.84
C GLN A 51 -12.47 -11.35 5.05
N ALA A 52 -11.85 -10.49 5.86
CA ALA A 52 -12.32 -9.13 6.12
C ALA A 52 -12.35 -8.28 4.84
N THR A 53 -11.32 -8.42 4.00
CA THR A 53 -11.21 -7.68 2.73
C THR A 53 -12.24 -8.15 1.71
N MET A 54 -12.42 -9.46 1.57
CA MET A 54 -13.46 -10.03 0.70
C MET A 54 -14.86 -9.57 1.14
N ALA A 55 -15.14 -9.62 2.44
CA ALA A 55 -16.39 -9.09 2.98
C ALA A 55 -16.53 -7.60 2.62
N SER A 56 -15.53 -6.79 2.91
CA SER A 56 -15.54 -5.32 2.71
C SER A 56 -15.76 -4.90 1.24
N LEU A 57 -15.35 -5.74 0.28
CA LEU A 57 -15.52 -5.52 -1.16
C LEU A 57 -16.78 -6.20 -1.74
N SER A 58 -17.52 -6.96 -0.93
CA SER A 58 -18.70 -7.71 -1.39
C SER A 58 -19.97 -6.84 -1.44
N PRO A 59 -20.91 -7.13 -2.37
CA PRO A 59 -22.21 -6.45 -2.42
C PRO A 59 -23.02 -6.60 -1.12
N ALA A 60 -22.83 -7.72 -0.41
CA ALA A 60 -23.53 -7.99 0.85
C ALA A 60 -23.18 -6.97 1.94
N VAL A 61 -21.95 -6.44 1.96
CA VAL A 61 -21.56 -5.42 2.95
C VAL A 61 -22.18 -4.05 2.64
N THR A 62 -22.53 -3.77 1.38
CA THR A 62 -23.18 -2.52 0.98
C THR A 62 -24.71 -2.56 1.12
N LEU A 63 -25.33 -3.72 0.93
CA LEU A 63 -26.79 -3.90 1.03
C LEU A 63 -27.32 -3.97 2.48
N VAL A 64 -26.43 -4.20 3.46
CA VAL A 64 -26.82 -4.47 4.86
C VAL A 64 -26.36 -3.35 5.81
N ALA A 65 -26.00 -2.17 5.29
CA ALA A 65 -25.61 -1.02 6.11
C ALA A 65 -26.73 -0.59 7.08
N GLU A 66 -28.00 -0.79 6.72
CA GLU A 66 -29.18 -0.46 7.55
C GLU A 66 -29.56 -1.55 8.58
N LYS A 67 -29.02 -2.77 8.47
CA LYS A 67 -29.34 -3.91 9.37
C LYS A 67 -28.18 -4.28 10.30
N ARG A 68 -27.30 -3.34 10.64
CA ARG A 68 -26.19 -3.56 11.58
C ARG A 68 -26.66 -3.62 13.04
N ALA A 69 -27.32 -4.72 13.38
CA ALA A 69 -27.23 -5.36 14.69
C ALA A 69 -26.71 -6.81 14.47
N PRO A 70 -25.87 -7.30 15.37
CA PRO A 70 -24.52 -7.75 15.05
C PRO A 70 -24.52 -8.91 14.04
N ALA A 71 -23.99 -8.67 12.84
CA ALA A 71 -23.53 -9.78 11.99
C ALA A 71 -22.51 -10.57 12.81
N LYS A 72 -22.96 -11.73 13.30
CA LYS A 72 -22.31 -12.62 14.26
C LYS A 72 -20.79 -12.59 14.12
N GLN A 73 -20.18 -12.24 15.25
CA GLN A 73 -18.76 -12.33 15.59
C GLN A 73 -18.11 -13.62 15.06
N LYS A 74 -17.66 -13.64 13.79
CA LYS A 74 -16.38 -14.27 13.53
C LYS A 74 -15.38 -13.30 14.16
N LYS A 75 -14.71 -13.72 15.23
CA LYS A 75 -13.59 -13.00 15.86
C LYS A 75 -12.44 -12.88 14.86
N LEU A 76 -12.62 -12.05 13.83
CA LEU A 76 -11.61 -11.64 12.88
C LEU A 76 -10.75 -10.59 13.56
N SER A 77 -9.44 -10.67 13.39
CA SER A 77 -8.51 -9.64 13.89
C SER A 77 -8.58 -8.33 13.11
N VAL A 78 -9.33 -8.27 12.00
CA VAL A 78 -9.41 -7.13 11.09
C VAL A 78 -10.87 -6.72 10.88
N PRO A 79 -11.22 -5.42 11.01
CA PRO A 79 -12.59 -4.94 10.85
C PRO A 79 -13.07 -5.02 9.40
N VAL A 80 -14.38 -5.21 9.23
CA VAL A 80 -15.06 -5.14 7.93
C VAL A 80 -15.60 -3.72 7.71
N VAL A 81 -15.21 -3.08 6.60
CA VAL A 81 -15.53 -1.67 6.32
C VAL A 81 -16.24 -1.51 4.98
N VAL A 82 -17.05 -0.46 4.83
CA VAL A 82 -17.58 -0.08 3.52
C VAL A 82 -16.46 0.65 2.78
N VAL A 83 -15.93 0.02 1.74
CA VAL A 83 -14.84 0.61 0.94
C VAL A 83 -15.45 1.59 -0.04
N ARG A 84 -14.98 2.85 -0.03
CA ARG A 84 -15.34 3.87 -1.03
C ARG A 84 -14.11 4.40 -1.76
N HIS A 85 -12.95 4.29 -1.13
CA HIS A 85 -11.65 4.65 -1.67
C HIS A 85 -10.64 3.55 -1.31
N PRO A 86 -9.63 3.26 -2.15
CA PRO A 86 -8.56 2.31 -1.83
C PRO A 86 -7.87 2.58 -0.49
N TYR A 87 -7.85 3.84 -0.01
CA TYR A 87 -7.31 4.20 1.30
C TYR A 87 -8.00 3.53 2.50
N HIS A 88 -9.26 3.11 2.36
CA HIS A 88 -9.91 2.32 3.43
C HIS A 88 -9.25 0.95 3.63
N LEU A 89 -8.51 0.47 2.61
CA LEU A 89 -7.76 -0.78 2.63
C LEU A 89 -6.24 -0.54 2.78
N ARG A 90 -5.82 0.66 3.19
CA ARG A 90 -4.40 1.03 3.35
C ARG A 90 -3.60 0.00 4.17
N HIS A 91 -4.17 -0.48 5.27
CA HIS A 91 -3.54 -1.51 6.11
C HIS A 91 -3.25 -2.83 5.37
N VAL A 92 -4.03 -3.16 4.33
CA VAL A 92 -3.81 -4.33 3.48
C VAL A 92 -2.65 -4.07 2.52
N PHE A 93 -2.61 -2.87 1.93
CA PHE A 93 -1.51 -2.44 1.06
C PHE A 93 -0.18 -2.38 1.80
N GLU A 94 -0.13 -1.78 2.99
CA GLU A 94 1.10 -1.68 3.79
C GLU A 94 1.62 -3.04 4.27
N MET A 95 0.75 -4.04 4.39
CA MET A 95 1.14 -5.38 4.80
C MET A 95 1.84 -6.16 3.69
N LEU A 96 1.47 -5.95 2.42
CA LEU A 96 1.91 -6.77 1.29
C LEU A 96 3.45 -6.91 1.14
N PRO A 97 4.25 -5.82 1.21
CA PRO A 97 5.71 -5.93 1.12
C PRO A 97 6.32 -6.78 2.24
N SER A 98 5.74 -6.73 3.43
CA SER A 98 6.22 -7.45 4.62
C SER A 98 5.88 -8.95 4.65
N ILE A 99 5.14 -9.47 3.67
CA ILE A 99 4.73 -10.89 3.66
C ILE A 99 5.90 -11.74 3.11
N PRO A 100 6.46 -12.67 3.92
CA PRO A 100 7.57 -13.51 3.50
C PRO A 100 7.16 -14.47 2.39
N ASP A 101 8.13 -14.94 1.61
CA ASP A 101 7.88 -15.84 0.48
C ASP A 101 7.29 -17.21 0.89
N ALA A 102 7.52 -17.64 2.14
CA ALA A 102 6.86 -18.82 2.72
C ALA A 102 5.31 -18.72 2.75
N LEU A 103 4.78 -17.50 2.66
CA LEU A 103 3.35 -17.17 2.59
C LEU A 103 2.95 -16.59 1.22
N ALA A 104 3.70 -16.97 0.16
CA ALA A 104 3.43 -16.54 -1.20
C ALA A 104 1.99 -16.81 -1.67
N PRO A 105 1.33 -17.95 -1.38
CA PRO A 105 -0.05 -18.18 -1.80
C PRO A 105 -1.03 -17.13 -1.22
N GLU A 106 -0.89 -16.80 0.06
CA GLU A 106 -1.66 -15.76 0.73
C GLU A 106 -1.35 -14.37 0.14
N ARG A 107 -0.06 -14.04 -0.05
CA ARG A 107 0.36 -12.78 -0.69
C ARG A 107 -0.28 -12.60 -2.06
N HIS A 108 -0.19 -13.61 -2.92
CA HIS A 108 -0.74 -13.58 -4.28
C HIS A 108 -2.26 -13.42 -4.28
N PHE A 109 -2.96 -14.04 -3.32
CA PHE A 109 -4.41 -13.89 -3.22
C PHE A 109 -4.80 -12.46 -2.81
N ILE A 110 -4.09 -11.87 -1.84
CA ILE A 110 -4.31 -10.48 -1.42
C ILE A 110 -4.01 -9.53 -2.58
N GLU A 111 -2.90 -9.71 -3.30
CA GLU A 111 -2.57 -8.93 -4.50
C GLU A 111 -3.68 -9.02 -5.56
N LEU A 112 -4.24 -10.21 -5.79
CA LEU A 112 -5.35 -10.41 -6.71
C LEU A 112 -6.60 -9.63 -6.27
N LEU A 113 -6.95 -9.68 -4.98
CA LEU A 113 -8.07 -8.92 -4.43
C LEU A 113 -7.86 -7.41 -4.60
N MET A 114 -6.66 -6.92 -4.25
CA MET A 114 -6.31 -5.51 -4.37
C MET A 114 -6.32 -5.04 -5.82
N THR A 115 -5.78 -5.86 -6.73
CA THR A 115 -5.84 -5.59 -8.17
C THR A 115 -7.28 -5.40 -8.65
N ARG A 116 -8.21 -6.27 -8.22
CA ARG A 116 -9.61 -6.16 -8.62
C ARG A 116 -10.29 -4.92 -8.00
N ALA A 117 -10.00 -4.62 -6.74
CA ALA A 117 -10.49 -3.41 -6.08
C ALA A 117 -10.01 -2.14 -6.82
N LEU A 118 -8.72 -2.08 -7.16
CA LEU A 118 -8.12 -0.95 -7.88
C LEU A 118 -8.64 -0.82 -9.31
N LYS A 119 -8.87 -1.92 -10.02
CA LYS A 119 -9.53 -1.89 -11.34
C LYS A 119 -10.92 -1.29 -11.24
N ARG A 120 -11.73 -1.74 -10.28
CA ARG A 120 -13.07 -1.21 -10.06
C ARG A 120 -13.07 0.27 -9.69
N TYR A 121 -12.10 0.69 -8.87
CA TYR A 121 -11.96 2.09 -8.49
C TYR A 121 -11.60 2.95 -9.70
N GLY A 122 -10.67 2.47 -10.53
CA GLY A 122 -10.31 3.14 -11.78
C GLY A 122 -11.49 3.29 -12.75
N GLU A 123 -12.34 2.27 -12.87
CA GLU A 123 -13.59 2.35 -13.65
C GLU A 123 -14.54 3.43 -13.08
N GLN A 124 -14.77 3.44 -11.76
CA GLN A 124 -15.63 4.44 -11.12
C GLN A 124 -15.09 5.86 -11.30
N MET A 125 -13.78 6.04 -11.12
CA MET A 125 -13.14 7.34 -11.31
C MET A 125 -13.16 7.80 -12.76
N ALA A 126 -12.99 6.88 -13.71
CA ALA A 126 -13.07 7.22 -15.13
C ALA A 126 -14.47 7.71 -15.51
N LEU A 127 -15.52 7.06 -15.00
CA LEU A 127 -16.91 7.50 -15.18
C LEU A 127 -17.17 8.87 -14.53
N MET A 128 -16.64 9.09 -13.32
CA MET A 128 -16.82 10.37 -12.62
C MET A 128 -16.06 11.53 -13.27
N LYS A 129 -14.84 11.30 -13.76
CA LYS A 129 -14.02 12.33 -14.42
C LYS A 129 -14.42 12.56 -15.88
N GLY A 130 -15.13 11.62 -16.50
CA GLY A 130 -15.43 11.64 -17.94
C GLY A 130 -14.22 11.33 -18.82
N SER A 131 -13.12 10.82 -18.25
CA SER A 131 -11.87 10.53 -18.97
C SER A 131 -11.15 9.32 -18.35
N ALA A 132 -10.19 8.74 -19.07
CA ALA A 132 -9.45 7.58 -18.58
C ALA A 132 -8.66 7.91 -17.31
N PHE A 133 -8.92 7.15 -16.24
CA PHE A 133 -8.21 7.31 -14.97
C PHE A 133 -6.95 6.43 -14.90
N SER A 134 -5.80 7.07 -14.66
CA SER A 134 -4.49 6.44 -14.51
C SER A 134 -3.89 6.75 -13.15
N PHE A 135 -3.53 5.71 -12.41
CA PHE A 135 -2.82 5.86 -11.14
C PHE A 135 -1.40 6.39 -11.35
N GLU A 136 -0.75 6.02 -12.47
CA GLU A 136 0.54 6.57 -12.86
C GLU A 136 0.49 8.11 -12.95
N HIS A 137 -0.51 8.62 -13.67
CA HIS A 137 -0.68 10.06 -13.86
C HIS A 137 -0.89 10.78 -12.52
N GLU A 138 -1.80 10.30 -11.67
CA GLU A 138 -2.02 10.86 -10.34
C GLU A 138 -0.76 10.84 -9.49
N ALA A 139 -0.05 9.70 -9.45
CA ALA A 139 1.19 9.57 -8.69
C ALA A 139 2.21 10.63 -9.09
N ARG A 140 2.38 10.82 -10.41
CA ARG A 140 3.28 11.80 -11.00
C ARG A 140 2.92 13.23 -10.56
N GLU A 141 1.66 13.63 -10.71
CA GLU A 141 1.19 14.97 -10.34
C GLU A 141 1.46 15.25 -8.86
N TYR A 142 1.13 14.31 -7.97
CA TYR A 142 1.39 14.45 -6.54
C TYR A 142 2.88 14.54 -6.20
N PHE A 143 3.74 13.75 -6.85
CA PHE A 143 5.18 13.85 -6.63
C PHE A 143 5.74 15.20 -7.08
N PHE A 144 5.34 15.71 -8.25
CA PHE A 144 5.79 17.02 -8.72
C PHE A 144 5.26 18.16 -7.87
N ALA A 145 4.00 18.09 -7.42
CA ALA A 145 3.43 19.06 -6.50
C ALA A 145 4.21 19.11 -5.18
N GLY A 146 4.50 17.95 -4.58
CA GLY A 146 5.33 17.86 -3.37
C GLY A 146 6.74 18.41 -3.59
N PHE A 147 7.40 18.08 -4.70
CA PHE A 147 8.72 18.59 -5.04
C PHE A 147 8.77 20.11 -5.27
N LYS A 148 7.72 20.67 -5.88
CA LYS A 148 7.59 22.12 -6.07
C LYS A 148 7.53 22.84 -4.73
N LEU A 149 6.74 22.32 -3.79
CA LEU A 149 6.64 22.85 -2.43
C LEU A 149 7.95 22.66 -1.64
N GLU A 150 8.60 21.50 -1.78
CA GLU A 150 9.91 21.20 -1.16
C GLU A 150 10.96 22.26 -1.54
N LYS A 151 11.02 22.69 -2.80
CA LYS A 151 11.94 23.74 -3.25
C LYS A 151 11.71 25.09 -2.58
N GLN A 152 10.47 25.36 -2.17
CA GLN A 152 10.07 26.64 -1.58
C GLN A 152 10.28 26.68 -0.07
N ILE A 153 10.39 25.53 0.60
CA ILE A 153 10.44 25.46 2.06
C ILE A 153 11.60 26.24 2.68
N LYS A 154 12.75 26.31 2.00
CA LYS A 154 13.93 27.05 2.47
C LYS A 154 13.69 28.57 2.55
N LYS A 155 12.64 29.07 1.90
CA LYS A 155 12.26 30.49 1.90
C LYS A 155 11.24 30.82 2.99
N VAL A 156 10.72 29.81 3.69
CA VAL A 156 9.69 29.97 4.72
C VAL A 156 10.38 30.09 6.07
N ASN A 157 10.33 31.29 6.65
CA ASN A 157 11.01 31.61 7.91
C ASN A 157 10.08 31.52 9.13
N SER A 158 8.77 31.61 8.93
CA SER A 158 7.79 31.49 10.01
C SER A 158 7.61 30.01 10.42
N PRO A 159 7.69 29.66 11.71
CA PRO A 159 7.50 28.29 12.19
C PRO A 159 6.13 27.71 11.80
N ASP A 160 5.05 28.48 11.93
CA ASP A 160 3.68 28.01 11.63
C ASP A 160 3.49 27.75 10.14
N GLU A 161 3.99 28.67 9.30
CA GLU A 161 3.96 28.49 7.84
C GLU A 161 4.82 27.31 7.41
N ARG A 162 5.96 27.10 8.08
CA ARG A 162 6.86 25.97 7.80
C ARG A 162 6.20 24.65 8.18
N PHE A 163 5.52 24.57 9.32
CA PHE A 163 4.76 23.39 9.71
C PHE A 163 3.64 23.08 8.70
N ALA A 164 2.85 24.10 8.32
CA ALA A 164 1.79 23.94 7.32
C ALA A 164 2.34 23.49 5.95
N ALA A 165 3.48 24.07 5.52
CA ALA A 165 4.16 23.68 4.29
C ALA A 165 4.67 22.24 4.35
N LEU A 166 5.25 21.80 5.47
CA LEU A 166 5.70 20.42 5.67
C LEU A 166 4.53 19.44 5.62
N GLN A 167 3.41 19.78 6.27
CA GLN A 167 2.21 18.96 6.22
C GLN A 167 1.65 18.84 4.80
N ALA A 168 1.67 19.93 4.03
CA ALA A 168 1.27 19.91 2.62
C ALA A 168 2.20 19.07 1.75
N ILE A 169 3.52 19.16 1.93
CA ILE A 169 4.51 18.31 1.25
C ILE A 169 4.27 16.84 1.60
N HIS A 170 4.16 16.54 2.89
CA HIS A 170 3.90 15.19 3.39
C HIS A 170 2.62 14.61 2.77
N THR A 171 1.54 15.39 2.72
CA THR A 171 0.26 14.98 2.14
C THR A 171 0.40 14.64 0.65
N ASN A 172 1.08 15.49 -0.13
CA ASN A 172 1.33 15.23 -1.54
C ASN A 172 2.16 13.95 -1.73
N TYR A 173 3.27 13.80 -1.01
CA TYR A 173 4.09 12.60 -1.08
C TYR A 173 3.37 11.35 -0.59
N PHE A 174 2.53 11.47 0.44
CA PHE A 174 1.66 10.40 0.89
C PHE A 174 0.74 9.92 -0.23
N HIS A 175 0.05 10.83 -0.92
CA HIS A 175 -0.82 10.46 -2.04
C HIS A 175 -0.03 9.87 -3.21
N GLY A 176 1.06 10.53 -3.61
CA GLY A 176 1.93 10.07 -4.70
C GLY A 176 2.48 8.67 -4.46
N ARG A 177 2.96 8.39 -3.24
CA ARG A 177 3.45 7.08 -2.80
C ARG A 177 2.39 5.99 -2.97
N ASN A 178 1.18 6.24 -2.49
CA ASN A 178 0.10 5.26 -2.59
C ASN A 178 -0.37 5.06 -4.03
N TYR A 179 -0.49 6.14 -4.82
CA TYR A 179 -0.90 6.03 -6.21
C TYR A 179 0.13 5.31 -7.07
N TYR A 180 1.42 5.53 -6.83
CA TYR A 180 2.47 4.76 -7.47
C TYR A 180 2.32 3.27 -7.15
N TYR A 181 2.09 2.94 -5.87
CA TYR A 181 1.88 1.55 -5.49
C TYR A 181 0.62 0.94 -6.13
N PHE A 182 -0.47 1.70 -6.21
CA PHE A 182 -1.69 1.27 -6.89
C PHE A 182 -1.47 1.03 -8.38
N ALA A 183 -0.66 1.87 -9.04
CA ALA A 183 -0.29 1.68 -10.44
C ALA A 183 0.47 0.36 -10.66
N LEU A 184 1.42 0.04 -9.77
CA LEU A 184 2.16 -1.22 -9.79
C LEU A 184 1.25 -2.44 -9.60
N LEU A 185 0.37 -2.41 -8.60
CA LEU A 185 -0.56 -3.52 -8.34
C LEU A 185 -1.59 -3.70 -9.46
N ARG A 186 -2.10 -2.61 -10.04
CA ARG A 186 -2.97 -2.66 -11.22
C ARG A 186 -2.22 -3.09 -12.49
N ARG A 187 -0.88 -3.13 -12.44
CA ARG A 187 0.01 -3.42 -13.58
C ARG A 187 -0.18 -2.43 -14.73
N GLU A 188 -0.31 -1.15 -14.41
CA GLU A 188 -0.32 -0.08 -15.42
C GLU A 188 1.00 -0.06 -16.20
N LYS A 189 0.95 0.36 -17.46
CA LYS A 189 2.16 0.50 -18.30
C LYS A 189 2.81 1.85 -17.99
N LEU A 190 3.74 1.84 -17.05
CA LEU A 190 4.45 3.06 -16.62
C LEU A 190 5.37 3.58 -17.72
N ALA A 191 5.35 4.89 -17.97
CA ALA A 191 6.28 5.55 -18.87
C ALA A 191 7.67 5.65 -18.22
N PRO A 192 8.73 5.10 -18.84
CA PRO A 192 10.08 5.11 -18.26
C PRO A 192 10.62 6.51 -17.97
N ASP A 193 10.22 7.51 -18.75
CA ASP A 193 10.68 8.89 -18.64
C ASP A 193 10.18 9.59 -17.37
N ASN A 194 9.05 9.13 -16.81
CA ASN A 194 8.51 9.67 -15.57
C ASN A 194 9.40 9.35 -14.35
N LYS A 195 10.28 8.34 -14.45
CA LYS A 195 11.20 7.91 -13.38
C LYS A 195 10.49 7.77 -12.02
N LEU A 196 9.27 7.23 -12.01
CA LEU A 196 8.41 7.23 -10.82
C LEU A 196 9.03 6.55 -9.61
N PHE A 197 9.80 5.48 -9.81
CA PHE A 197 10.53 4.84 -8.71
C PHE A 197 11.50 5.81 -8.01
N MET A 198 12.20 6.66 -8.76
CA MET A 198 13.15 7.63 -8.20
C MET A 198 12.40 8.72 -7.42
N LEU A 199 11.26 9.19 -7.95
CA LEU A 199 10.39 10.14 -7.26
C LEU A 199 9.78 9.53 -5.99
N PHE A 200 9.36 8.28 -6.05
CA PHE A 200 8.86 7.50 -4.92
C PHE A 200 9.92 7.36 -3.82
N ALA A 201 11.12 6.91 -4.15
CA ALA A 201 12.20 6.73 -3.18
C ALA A 201 12.59 8.06 -2.52
N ARG A 202 12.71 9.15 -3.31
CA ARG A 202 12.93 10.50 -2.78
C ARG A 202 11.81 10.92 -1.82
N ALA A 203 10.56 10.73 -2.21
CA ALA A 203 9.40 11.11 -1.40
C ALA A 203 9.37 10.36 -0.07
N VAL A 204 9.62 9.03 -0.09
CA VAL A 204 9.72 8.21 1.13
C VAL A 204 10.86 8.70 2.02
N TYR A 205 12.03 8.97 1.46
CA TYR A 205 13.17 9.49 2.20
C TYR A 205 12.89 10.85 2.84
N PHE A 206 12.25 11.76 2.09
CA PHE A 206 11.85 13.07 2.61
C PHE A 206 10.83 12.95 3.74
N MET A 207 9.79 12.13 3.56
CA MET A 207 8.77 11.92 4.60
C MET A 207 9.39 11.39 5.89
N ALA A 208 10.41 10.52 5.81
CA ALA A 208 11.12 10.02 6.98
C ALA A 208 11.98 11.08 7.70
N ARG A 209 12.21 12.25 7.09
CA ARG A 209 12.89 13.40 7.74
C ARG A 209 11.94 14.30 8.51
N ILE A 210 10.62 14.14 8.34
CA ILE A 210 9.64 14.93 9.11
C ILE A 210 9.47 14.23 10.45
N ASP A 211 9.94 14.88 11.51
CA ASP A 211 9.80 14.33 12.86
C ASP A 211 8.38 14.53 13.40
N TRP A 212 8.05 13.83 14.49
CA TRP A 212 6.72 13.88 15.11
C TRP A 212 6.34 15.29 15.60
N ASN A 213 7.33 16.12 15.92
CA ASN A 213 7.16 17.52 16.31
C ASN A 213 6.92 18.46 15.11
N GLY A 214 6.95 17.93 13.88
CA GLY A 214 6.76 18.71 12.65
C GLY A 214 8.02 19.42 12.16
N GLU A 215 9.19 19.14 12.73
CA GLU A 215 10.46 19.67 12.25
C GLU A 215 11.04 18.82 11.11
N LEU A 216 11.83 19.47 10.26
CA LEU A 216 12.54 18.80 9.18
C LEU A 216 13.98 18.49 9.61
N LEU A 217 14.24 17.21 9.87
CA LEU A 217 15.56 16.70 10.22
C LEU A 217 16.55 16.79 9.04
N GLU A 218 17.84 16.87 9.36
CA GLU A 218 18.91 16.79 8.35
C GLU A 218 19.00 15.40 7.73
N LYS A 219 18.83 14.35 8.56
CA LYS A 219 18.85 12.94 8.17
C LYS A 219 17.51 12.29 8.47
N PRO A 220 17.07 11.30 7.68
CA PRO A 220 15.82 10.60 7.93
C PRO A 220 15.90 9.80 9.23
N ASN A 221 14.76 9.68 9.91
CA ASN A 221 14.59 8.76 11.02
C ASN A 221 14.69 7.30 10.51
N PRO A 222 15.70 6.52 10.93
CA PRO A 222 15.87 5.15 10.45
C PRO A 222 14.67 4.24 10.72
N ARG A 223 13.91 4.51 11.79
CA ARG A 223 12.70 3.73 12.15
C ARG A 223 11.50 4.04 11.25
N ALA A 224 11.51 5.20 10.59
CA ALA A 224 10.45 5.61 9.67
C ALA A 224 10.75 5.20 8.22
N LEU A 225 11.99 4.82 7.92
CA LEU A 225 12.37 4.31 6.61
C LEU A 225 11.92 2.85 6.45
N PRO A 226 11.39 2.49 5.27
CA PRO A 226 11.22 1.08 4.92
C PRO A 226 12.58 0.40 4.79
N SER A 227 12.60 -0.93 4.95
CA SER A 227 13.82 -1.71 4.73
C SER A 227 14.21 -1.71 3.25
N ARG A 228 15.46 -2.07 2.96
CA ARG A 228 15.93 -2.26 1.58
C ARG A 228 15.13 -3.33 0.85
N ASP A 229 14.73 -4.39 1.55
CA ASP A 229 13.91 -5.47 0.97
C ASP A 229 12.51 -4.98 0.59
N ASP A 230 11.90 -4.12 1.42
CA ASP A 230 10.64 -3.46 1.08
C ASP A 230 10.80 -2.57 -0.16
N MET A 231 11.94 -1.89 -0.33
CA MET A 231 12.21 -1.08 -1.53
C MET A 231 12.42 -1.94 -2.77
N LEU A 232 13.12 -3.07 -2.64
CA LEU A 232 13.31 -4.05 -3.70
C LEU A 232 11.97 -4.63 -4.19
N PHE A 233 11.01 -4.86 -3.28
CA PHE A 233 9.66 -5.31 -3.64
C PHE A 233 8.99 -4.40 -4.69
N PHE A 234 9.20 -3.08 -4.62
CA PHE A 234 8.70 -2.12 -5.62
C PHE A 234 9.50 -2.17 -6.92
N VAL A 235 10.83 -2.23 -6.83
CA VAL A 235 11.73 -2.33 -8.00
C VAL A 235 11.37 -3.53 -8.87
N GLU A 236 11.20 -4.70 -8.27
CA GLU A 236 10.88 -5.94 -8.97
C GLU A 236 9.53 -5.91 -9.68
N ARG A 237 8.59 -5.11 -9.17
CA ARG A 237 7.23 -4.96 -9.73
C ARG A 237 7.15 -3.87 -10.78
N ASP A 238 8.05 -2.91 -10.76
CA ASP A 238 8.12 -1.85 -11.76
C ASP A 238 8.84 -2.33 -13.03
N LYS A 239 8.04 -2.79 -14.00
CA LYS A 239 8.56 -3.26 -15.30
C LYS A 239 9.39 -2.20 -16.03
N SER A 240 9.08 -0.91 -15.86
CA SER A 240 9.83 0.16 -16.52
C SER A 240 11.25 0.25 -15.93
N VAL A 241 11.36 0.09 -14.61
CA VAL A 241 12.65 0.02 -13.90
C VAL A 241 13.40 -1.25 -14.28
N VAL A 242 12.78 -2.43 -14.16
CA VAL A 242 13.44 -3.71 -14.46
C VAL A 242 13.98 -3.77 -15.89
N THR A 243 13.19 -3.29 -16.86
CA THR A 243 13.60 -3.30 -18.27
C THR A 243 14.80 -2.39 -18.49
N ARG A 244 14.74 -1.15 -18.01
CA ARG A 244 15.83 -0.19 -18.15
C ARG A 244 17.07 -0.60 -17.36
N TYR A 245 16.89 -1.14 -16.16
CA TYR A 245 17.97 -1.65 -15.31
C TYR A 245 18.77 -2.73 -16.03
N ARG A 246 18.20 -3.53 -16.95
CA ARG A 246 18.97 -4.52 -17.70
C ARG A 246 19.85 -3.94 -18.80
N THR A 247 19.51 -2.76 -19.32
CA THR A 247 20.13 -2.23 -20.54
C THR A 247 20.97 -0.96 -20.31
N ASP A 248 20.76 -0.23 -19.22
CA ASP A 248 21.37 1.08 -18.94
C ASP A 248 22.23 1.01 -17.66
N GLN A 249 23.56 0.98 -17.83
CA GLN A 249 24.51 0.86 -16.71
C GLN A 249 24.48 2.06 -15.75
N ASP A 250 24.25 3.27 -16.27
CA ASP A 250 24.17 4.46 -15.41
C ASP A 250 22.89 4.45 -14.59
N PHE A 251 21.79 4.00 -15.18
CA PHE A 251 20.55 3.76 -14.45
C PHE A 251 20.70 2.66 -13.39
N GLN A 252 21.44 1.59 -13.67
CA GLN A 252 21.76 0.59 -12.65
C GLN A 252 22.47 1.20 -11.45
N ARG A 253 23.50 2.02 -11.67
CA ARG A 253 24.24 2.71 -10.61
C ARG A 253 23.31 3.64 -9.81
N GLN A 254 22.43 4.36 -10.48
CA GLN A 254 21.45 5.23 -9.82
C GLN A 254 20.48 4.44 -8.93
N VAL A 255 19.91 3.35 -9.42
CA VAL A 255 18.99 2.50 -8.63
C VAL A 255 19.72 1.88 -7.44
N LYS A 256 20.94 1.37 -7.62
CA LYS A 256 21.76 0.84 -6.53
C LYS A 256 22.04 1.89 -5.45
N ALA A 257 22.50 3.07 -5.85
CA ALA A 257 22.76 4.18 -4.91
C ALA A 257 21.50 4.60 -4.15
N VAL A 258 20.33 4.59 -4.80
CA VAL A 258 19.05 4.86 -4.13
C VAL A 258 18.71 3.77 -3.11
N LEU A 259 18.87 2.49 -3.46
CA LEU A 259 18.57 1.37 -2.55
C LEU A 259 19.54 1.32 -1.35
N GLU A 260 20.80 1.73 -1.53
CA GLU A 260 21.80 1.82 -0.46
C GLU A 260 21.45 2.88 0.58
N ALA A 261 20.66 3.89 0.23
CA ALA A 261 20.17 4.90 1.17
C ALA A 261 19.14 4.37 2.19
N PHE A 262 18.62 3.15 1.97
CA PHE A 262 17.68 2.48 2.87
C PHE A 262 18.39 1.41 3.71
N PRO A 263 17.98 1.25 4.99
CA PRO A 263 18.61 0.30 5.91
C PRO A 263 18.48 -1.14 5.40
N ALA A 264 19.53 -1.94 5.60
CA ALA A 264 19.44 -3.39 5.43
C ALA A 264 18.51 -3.99 6.50
N SER A 265 17.85 -5.09 6.15
CA SER A 265 16.99 -5.89 7.03
C SER A 265 17.77 -6.61 8.13
#